data_AF-A0A7C7UGX5-F1
#
_entry.id   AF-A0A7C7UGX5-F1
#
_cell.length_a   1.000
_cell.length_b   1.000
_cell.length_c   1.000
_cell.angle_alpha   90.00
_cell.angle_beta   90.00
_cell.angle_gamma   90.00
#
_symmetry.space_group_name_H-M   'P 1'
#
loop_
_entity.id
_entity.type
_entity.pdbx_description
1 polymer ?
#
loop_
_entity_poly.entity_id
_entity_poly.type
_entity_poly.pdbx_seq_one_letter_code
_entity_poly.pdbx_strand_id
1 'polypeptide(L)'
;MKRRLYFVLPDVSLARTVHNELLLARVPEHHMHVITREGMDLGDLPPASLWQKSDVWHAMQLAIPLAGITGIVAGVLAILAGAIAPG
;
A
#
# COMPACT_ATOMS: atom_id res chain seq x y z
N MET A 1 0.01 -18.61 -12.80
CA MET A 1 0.99 -18.17 -11.76
C MET A 1 1.66 -16.89 -12.25
N LYS A 2 1.59 -15.77 -11.51
CA LYS A 2 2.30 -14.53 -11.87
C LYS A 2 3.73 -14.58 -11.29
N ARG A 3 4.75 -14.50 -12.15
CA ARG A 3 6.16 -14.37 -11.75
C ARG A 3 6.57 -12.90 -11.79
N ARG A 4 7.31 -12.45 -10.77
CA ARG A 4 7.87 -11.10 -10.70
C ARG A 4 9.36 -11.17 -11.01
N LEU A 5 9.86 -10.23 -11.78
CA LEU A 5 11.27 -10.12 -12.14
C LEU A 5 11.83 -8.87 -11.46
N TYR A 6 12.99 -9.01 -10.83
CA TYR A 6 13.65 -7.93 -10.09
C TYR A 6 15.00 -7.63 -10.74
N PHE A 7 15.26 -6.35 -10.97
CA PHE A 7 16.52 -5.86 -11.51
C PHE A 7 17.15 -4.90 -10.51
N VAL A 8 18.46 -5.05 -10.29
CA VAL A 8 19.24 -4.10 -9.49
C VAL A 8 20.04 -3.27 -10.47
N LEU A 9 19.84 -1.95 -10.42
CA LEU A 9 20.48 -0.99 -11.30
C LEU A 9 21.39 -0.07 -10.45
N PRO A 10 22.55 0.35 -10.99
CA PRO A 10 23.54 1.13 -10.26
C PRO A 10 23.11 2.59 -10.03
N ASP A 11 22.27 3.15 -10.89
CA ASP A 11 21.87 4.56 -10.85
C ASP A 11 20.47 4.82 -11.43
N VAL A 12 19.94 6.02 -11.17
CA VAL A 12 18.60 6.45 -11.59
C VAL A 12 18.52 6.73 -13.09
N SER A 13 19.62 7.13 -13.73
CA SER A 13 19.66 7.37 -15.18
C SER A 13 19.46 6.07 -15.95
N LEU A 14 20.15 5.00 -15.55
CA LEU A 14 19.98 3.68 -16.11
C LEU A 14 18.59 3.11 -15.83
N ALA A 15 18.05 3.36 -14.63
CA ALA A 15 16.66 3.01 -14.32
C ALA A 15 15.66 3.70 -15.26
N ARG A 16 15.90 4.97 -15.62
CA ARG A 16 15.08 5.70 -16.60
C ARG A 16 15.14 5.06 -17.98
N THR A 17 16.35 4.72 -18.43
CA THR A 17 16.55 4.07 -19.71
C THR A 17 15.84 2.73 -19.77
N VAL A 18 16.03 1.87 -18.77
CA VAL A 18 15.36 0.56 -18.69
C VAL A 18 13.84 0.72 -18.65
N HIS A 19 13.32 1.70 -17.90
CA HIS A 19 11.88 1.99 -17.86
C HIS A 19 11.32 2.33 -19.25
N ASN A 20 11.99 3.22 -19.99
CA ASN A 20 11.59 3.60 -21.34
C ASN A 20 11.66 2.42 -22.32
N GLU A 21 12.70 1.59 -22.24
CA GLU A 21 12.83 0.36 -23.04
C GLU A 21 11.70 -0.64 -22.76
N LEU A 22 11.28 -0.77 -21.50
CA LEU A 22 10.16 -1.64 -21.15
C LEU A 22 8.82 -1.10 -21.67
N LEU A 23 8.62 0.23 -21.66
CA LEU A 23 7.44 0.85 -22.29
C LEU A 23 7.43 0.61 -23.81
N LEU A 24 8.58 0.76 -24.47
CA LEU A 24 8.76 0.44 -25.90
C LEU A 24 8.46 -1.03 -26.19
N ALA A 25 8.85 -1.93 -25.28
CA ALA A 25 8.54 -3.36 -25.32
C ALA A 25 7.07 -3.69 -24.98
N ARG A 26 6.19 -2.69 -24.85
CA ARG A 26 4.76 -2.84 -24.52
C ARG A 26 4.51 -3.45 -23.14
N VAL A 27 5.45 -3.33 -22.21
CA VAL A 27 5.20 -3.66 -20.80
C VAL A 27 4.40 -2.52 -20.17
N PRO A 28 3.20 -2.78 -19.64
CA PRO A 28 2.39 -1.73 -19.05
C PRO A 28 3.06 -1.10 -17.82
N GLU A 29 2.91 0.22 -17.69
CA GLU A 29 3.50 1.01 -16.60
C GLU A 29 3.08 0.53 -15.20
N HIS A 30 1.83 0.06 -15.05
CA HIS A 30 1.31 -0.51 -13.79
C HIS A 30 1.97 -1.82 -13.34
N HIS A 31 2.84 -2.42 -14.16
CA HIS A 31 3.65 -3.58 -13.79
C HIS A 31 5.09 -3.21 -13.40
N MET A 32 5.49 -1.93 -13.52
CA MET A 32 6.85 -1.45 -13.28
C MET A 32 6.92 -0.62 -12.01
N HIS A 33 7.77 -1.01 -11.07
CA HIS A 33 7.90 -0.33 -9.78
C HIS A 33 9.38 -0.14 -9.46
N VAL A 34 9.78 1.11 -9.24
CA VAL A 34 11.17 1.47 -8.95
C VAL A 34 11.29 1.87 -7.48
N ILE A 35 12.21 1.21 -6.77
CA ILE A 35 12.47 1.42 -5.35
C ILE A 35 13.88 2.00 -5.22
N THR A 36 14.02 3.07 -4.43
CA THR A 36 15.31 3.73 -4.17
C THR A 36 15.48 4.00 -2.67
N ARG A 37 16.67 4.42 -2.26
CA ARG A 37 16.94 4.91 -0.90
C ARG A 37 16.20 6.23 -0.66
N GLU A 38 15.70 6.42 0.56
CA GLU A 38 15.11 7.70 1.00
C GLU A 38 16.04 8.88 0.68
N GLY A 39 15.50 9.92 0.04
CA GLY A 39 16.23 11.12 -0.35
C GLY A 39 16.84 11.12 -1.76
N MET A 40 16.68 10.05 -2.55
CA MET A 40 16.99 10.10 -4.00
C MET A 40 15.80 10.62 -4.81
N ASP A 41 16.07 11.59 -5.67
CA ASP A 41 15.09 12.12 -6.63
C ASP A 41 14.88 11.13 -7.79
N LEU A 42 13.66 10.65 -7.96
CA LEU A 42 13.27 9.77 -9.08
C LEU A 42 12.82 10.58 -10.31
N GLY A 43 12.57 11.89 -10.18
CA GLY A 43 11.96 12.69 -11.24
C GLY A 43 10.70 12.01 -11.80
N ASP A 44 10.66 11.82 -13.13
CA ASP A 44 9.51 11.20 -13.81
C ASP A 44 9.45 9.66 -13.74
N LEU A 45 10.39 8.96 -13.09
CA LEU A 45 10.22 7.51 -12.93
C LEU A 45 9.03 7.27 -12.01
N PRO A 46 8.11 6.34 -12.34
CA PRO A 46 7.02 6.01 -11.45
C PRO A 46 7.63 5.52 -10.13
N PRO A 47 7.53 6.32 -9.05
CA PRO A 47 7.99 5.87 -7.76
C PRO A 47 7.16 4.64 -7.43
N ALA A 48 7.78 3.61 -6.86
CA ALA A 48 7.02 2.54 -6.24
C ALA A 48 6.10 3.20 -5.21
N SER A 49 4.85 3.39 -5.63
CA SER A 49 3.85 4.05 -4.82
C SER A 49 3.76 3.25 -3.52
N LEU A 50 3.95 3.93 -2.39
CA LEU A 50 3.70 3.33 -1.07
C LEU A 50 2.24 2.84 -0.94
N TRP A 51 1.34 3.15 -1.89
CA TRP A 51 0.01 2.55 -2.00
C TRP A 51 -0.01 1.11 -2.51
N GLN A 52 1.13 0.61 -3.01
CA GLN A 52 1.36 -0.79 -3.33
C GLN A 52 1.99 -1.57 -2.17
N LYS A 53 2.00 -0.98 -0.98
CA LYS A 53 2.11 -1.71 0.28
C LYS A 53 0.71 -2.26 0.58
N SER A 54 0.48 -3.49 0.13
CA SER A 54 -0.74 -4.30 0.27
C SER A 54 -1.25 -4.48 1.71
N ASP A 55 -0.61 -3.89 2.72
CA ASP A 55 -0.95 -4.11 4.11
C ASP A 55 -2.02 -3.16 4.62
N VAL A 56 -2.25 -1.99 4.02
CA VAL A 56 -3.28 -1.07 4.54
C VAL A 56 -4.70 -1.59 4.28
N TRP A 57 -4.97 -2.02 3.06
CA TRP A 57 -6.27 -2.61 2.71
C TRP A 57 -6.51 -3.94 3.43
N HIS A 58 -5.47 -4.76 3.58
CA HIS A 58 -5.56 -6.02 4.32
C HIS A 58 -5.69 -5.80 5.83
N ALA A 59 -4.96 -4.85 6.40
CA ALA A 59 -5.09 -4.46 7.81
C ALA A 59 -6.45 -3.84 8.10
N MET A 60 -6.99 -3.01 7.20
CA MET A 60 -8.34 -2.45 7.34
C MET A 60 -9.43 -3.54 7.33
N GLN A 61 -9.31 -4.55 6.48
CA GLN A 61 -10.26 -5.67 6.45
C GLN A 61 -10.35 -6.42 7.77
N LEU A 62 -9.27 -6.49 8.53
CA LEU A 62 -9.24 -7.10 9.86
C LEU A 62 -9.63 -6.11 10.97
N ALA A 63 -9.15 -4.86 10.90
CA ALA A 63 -9.33 -3.87 11.95
C ALA A 63 -10.76 -3.34 12.03
N ILE A 64 -11.42 -3.08 10.90
CA ILE A 64 -12.78 -2.52 10.86
C ILE A 64 -13.82 -3.44 11.53
N PRO A 65 -13.95 -4.73 11.17
CA PRO A 65 -14.93 -5.60 11.81
C PRO A 65 -14.60 -5.85 13.29
N LEU A 66 -13.31 -5.97 13.64
CA LEU A 66 -12.89 -6.15 15.02
C LEU A 66 -13.24 -4.93 15.88
N ALA A 67 -12.96 -3.71 15.39
CA ALA A 67 -13.32 -2.48 16.06
C ALA A 67 -14.85 -2.30 16.16
N GLY A 68 -15.60 -2.67 15.13
CA GLY A 68 -17.05 -2.63 15.12
C GLY A 68 -17.67 -3.53 16.19
N ILE A 69 -17.24 -4.80 16.26
CA ILE A 69 -17.70 -5.74 17.30
C ILE A 69 -17.34 -5.23 18.68
N THR A 70 -16.09 -4.78 18.86
CA THR A 70 -15.61 -4.26 20.14
C THR A 70 -16.42 -3.04 20.58
N GLY A 71 -16.75 -2.13 19.66
CA GLY A 71 -17.58 -0.95 19.92
C GLY A 71 -19.01 -1.30 20.31
N ILE A 72 -19.64 -2.27 19.63
CA ILE A 72 -20.99 -2.74 19.97
C ILE A 72 -21.00 -3.36 21.37
N VAL A 73 -20.06 -4.26 21.67
CA VAL A 73 -19.97 -4.92 22.98
C VAL A 73 -19.72 -3.89 24.09
N ALA A 74 -18.78 -2.97 23.87
CA ALA A 74 -18.50 -1.90 24.83
C ALA A 74 -19.72 -0.98 25.03
N GLY A 75 -20.43 -0.63 23.97
CA GLY A 75 -21.65 0.18 24.04
C GLY A 75 -22.76 -0.50 24.83
N VAL A 76 -23.02 -1.79 24.57
CA VAL A 76 -24.01 -2.58 25.33
C VAL A 76 -23.64 -2.67 26.80
N LEU A 77 -22.37 -2.95 27.11
CA LEU A 77 -21.88 -3.00 28.50
C LEU A 77 -22.01 -1.64 29.21
N ALA A 78 -21.74 -0.54 28.51
CA ALA A 78 -21.85 0.80 29.08
C ALA A 78 -23.31 1.19 29.42
N ILE A 79 -24.29 0.75 28.60
CA ILE A 79 -25.71 0.91 28.90
C ILE A 79 -26.10 0.04 30.11
N LEU A 80 -25.71 -1.23 30.13
CA LEU A 80 -26.02 -2.15 31.24
C LEU A 80 -25.40 -1.72 32.57
N ALA A 81 -24.20 -1.14 32.54
CA ALA A 81 -23.51 -0.63 33.72
C ALA A 81 -24.05 0.73 34.20
N GLY A 82 -25.00 1.34 33.48
CA GLY A 82 -25.55 2.67 33.81
C GLY A 82 -24.55 3.81 33.61
N ALA A 83 -23.44 3.57 32.91
CA ALA A 83 -22.46 4.61 32.56
C ALA A 83 -23.01 5.57 31.48
N ILE A 84 -24.02 5.13 30.74
CA ILE A 84 -24.71 5.90 29.71
C ILE A 84 -26.22 5.68 29.91
N ALA A 85 -26.98 6.75 30.21
CA ALA A 85 -28.43 6.66 30.33
C ALA A 85 -29.06 6.49 28.94
N PRO A 86 -29.86 5.44 28.70
CA PRO A 86 -30.77 5.49 27.56
C PRO A 86 -31.79 6.59 27.87
N GLY A 87 -31.87 7.59 27.00
CA GLY A 87 -32.91 8.63 27.08
C GLY A 87 -34.30 8.03 27.06
#